data_AF-A0A7J7UY77-F1
#
_entry.id   AF-A0A7J7UY77-F1
#
_cell.length_a   1.000
_cell.length_b   1.000
_cell.length_c   1.000
_cell.angle_alpha   90.00
_cell.angle_beta   90.00
_cell.angle_gamma   90.00
#
_symmetry.space_group_name_H-M   'P 1'
#
loop_
_entity.id
_entity.type
_entity.pdbx_description
1 polymer ?
#
loop_
_entity_poly.entity_id
_entity_poly.type
_entity_poly.pdbx_seq_one_letter_code
_entity_poly.pdbx_strand_id
1 'polypeptide(L)'
;MAAPEPARAAPPPPPPPPPPPGADRVVKAVPFPPTHRLTSEEVFDMDGIPRVDVLKNHLVKEGRVDEEIALRIINEGAAILRREKTMIEVEAPITGKIKYSERVYEACMEAFDSLPLAALLNQQFLCVHGGLSPEIHTLDDIRRLDRFKEPPAFGPMCDLLWSDPSEDFGNEKSQEHFSHNTVRGCSYFYNYPAVCEFLQNNNLLSIIRAHEAQDAGYRMYRKSQTTGFPSLITIFSAPNYLDVYNNKAAVLKYENNVMNIRQFNCSPHPYWLPNFMDVFTWSLPFVGEKVTEMLVNVLSICSDDELMTEGEDQFDGSAAARKEIIRNKIRAIGKMARVFSVLREESESVLTLKGLTPTGMLPSGVLAGGRQTLQSGNDVMQLAVPQMDWGTPHSFANNTHNACREFLLLFSSCLSS
;
A
#
# COMPACT_ATOMS: atom_id res chain seq x y z
N MET A 1 -80.87 -19.44 -24.48
CA MET A 1 -79.52 -19.44 -25.09
C MET A 1 -78.66 -18.52 -24.24
N ALA A 2 -77.72 -19.07 -23.47
CA ALA A 2 -76.77 -18.28 -22.68
C ALA A 2 -75.64 -17.79 -23.59
N ALA A 3 -75.28 -16.51 -23.47
CA ALA A 3 -74.17 -15.91 -24.21
C ALA A 3 -72.83 -16.52 -23.76
N PRO A 4 -71.85 -16.72 -24.67
CA PRO A 4 -70.55 -17.27 -24.30
C PRO A 4 -69.77 -16.25 -23.47
N GLU A 5 -69.14 -16.71 -22.38
CA GLU A 5 -68.20 -15.89 -21.61
C GLU A 5 -67.03 -15.43 -22.49
N PRO A 6 -66.55 -14.18 -22.33
CA PRO A 6 -65.38 -13.71 -23.04
C PRO A 6 -64.14 -14.49 -22.59
N ALA A 7 -63.39 -15.01 -23.56
CA ALA A 7 -62.15 -15.73 -23.32
C ALA A 7 -61.20 -14.90 -22.46
N ARG A 8 -60.80 -15.46 -21.30
CA ARG A 8 -59.75 -14.90 -20.43
C ARG A 8 -58.50 -14.65 -21.27
N ALA A 9 -58.06 -13.39 -21.34
CA ALA A 9 -56.80 -13.01 -21.97
C ALA A 9 -55.64 -13.82 -21.36
N ALA A 10 -54.82 -14.42 -22.22
CA ALA A 10 -53.63 -15.14 -21.79
C ALA A 10 -52.70 -14.20 -20.99
N PRO A 11 -52.07 -14.67 -19.91
CA PRO A 11 -51.13 -13.86 -19.15
C PRO A 11 -49.96 -13.41 -20.06
N PRO A 12 -49.42 -12.19 -19.85
CA PRO A 12 -48.30 -11.71 -20.64
C PRO A 12 -47.08 -12.63 -20.47
N PRO A 13 -46.25 -12.80 -21.52
CA PRO A 13 -45.05 -13.60 -21.42
C PRO A 13 -44.11 -13.03 -20.35
N PRO A 14 -43.34 -13.89 -19.66
CA PRO A 14 -42.37 -13.41 -18.68
C PRO A 14 -41.33 -12.49 -19.35
N PRO A 15 -40.79 -11.49 -18.62
CA PRO A 15 -39.75 -10.62 -19.15
C PRO A 15 -38.52 -11.45 -19.55
N PRO A 16 -37.81 -11.05 -20.62
CA PRO A 16 -36.59 -11.75 -21.04
C PRO A 16 -35.53 -11.70 -19.93
N PRO A 17 -34.70 -12.75 -19.82
CA PRO A 17 -33.61 -12.75 -18.85
C PRO A 17 -32.59 -11.65 -19.19
N PRO A 18 -31.84 -11.16 -18.19
CA PRO A 18 -30.74 -10.23 -18.45
C PRO A 18 -29.71 -10.87 -19.38
N PRO A 19 -28.97 -10.06 -20.16
CA PRO A 19 -27.86 -10.56 -20.95
C PRO A 19 -26.82 -11.26 -20.05
N PRO A 20 -26.08 -12.24 -20.58
CA PRO A 20 -25.06 -12.93 -19.78
C PRO A 20 -24.01 -11.93 -19.27
N PRO A 21 -23.47 -12.12 -18.06
CA PRO A 21 -22.39 -11.28 -17.55
C PRO A 21 -21.24 -11.17 -18.55
N GLY A 22 -20.86 -9.94 -18.91
CA GLY A 22 -19.79 -9.67 -19.87
C GLY A 22 -20.18 -9.75 -21.34
N ALA A 23 -21.47 -9.77 -21.68
CA ALA A 23 -21.95 -9.72 -23.07
C ALA A 23 -21.37 -8.52 -23.85
N ASP A 24 -21.28 -7.36 -23.19
CA ASP A 24 -20.78 -6.08 -23.68
C ASP A 24 -19.30 -5.82 -23.37
N ARG A 25 -18.60 -6.79 -22.77
CA ARG A 25 -17.20 -6.61 -22.35
C ARG A 25 -16.28 -6.50 -23.57
N VAL A 26 -15.56 -5.37 -23.64
CA VAL A 26 -14.67 -5.04 -24.76
C VAL A 26 -13.44 -5.95 -24.79
N VAL A 27 -12.68 -6.03 -23.69
CA VAL A 27 -11.44 -6.81 -23.62
C VAL A 27 -11.71 -8.19 -23.03
N LYS A 28 -12.24 -9.10 -23.84
CA LYS A 28 -12.66 -10.45 -23.41
C LYS A 28 -11.51 -11.35 -22.94
N ALA A 29 -10.30 -11.12 -23.43
CA ALA A 29 -9.13 -11.94 -23.11
C ALA A 29 -8.59 -11.75 -21.68
N VAL A 30 -8.87 -10.60 -21.04
CA VAL A 30 -8.45 -10.35 -19.66
C VAL A 30 -9.30 -11.23 -18.72
N PRO A 31 -8.72 -12.02 -17.80
CA PRO A 31 -9.51 -12.80 -16.85
C PRO A 31 -10.45 -11.93 -16.01
N PHE A 32 -11.64 -12.44 -15.68
CA PHE A 32 -12.58 -11.75 -14.79
C PHE A 32 -12.40 -12.27 -13.36
N PRO A 33 -12.30 -11.39 -12.35
CA PRO A 33 -12.21 -11.81 -10.95
C PRO A 33 -13.43 -12.65 -10.52
N PRO A 34 -13.26 -13.72 -9.75
CA PRO A 34 -14.38 -14.50 -9.22
C PRO A 34 -15.35 -13.63 -8.40
N THR A 35 -16.65 -13.73 -8.69
CA THR A 35 -17.71 -13.10 -7.89
C THR A 35 -18.08 -13.89 -6.65
N HIS A 36 -17.89 -15.21 -6.71
CA HIS A 36 -18.10 -16.13 -5.59
C HIS A 36 -17.05 -15.88 -4.50
N ARG A 37 -17.52 -15.73 -3.26
CA ARG A 37 -16.66 -15.71 -2.09
C ARG A 37 -16.55 -17.12 -1.56
N LEU A 38 -15.31 -17.60 -1.32
CA LEU A 38 -15.14 -18.93 -0.75
C LEU A 38 -15.80 -18.99 0.63
N THR A 39 -16.47 -20.12 0.86
CA THR A 39 -17.17 -20.48 2.09
C THR A 39 -16.28 -21.29 3.02
N SER A 40 -16.70 -21.46 4.29
CA SER A 40 -15.90 -22.20 5.27
C SER A 40 -15.67 -23.66 4.87
N GLU A 41 -16.62 -24.29 4.20
CA GLU A 41 -16.52 -25.69 3.74
C GLU A 41 -15.52 -25.85 2.58
N GLU A 42 -15.34 -24.78 1.79
CA GLU A 42 -14.36 -24.75 0.70
C GLU A 42 -12.94 -24.44 1.21
N VAL A 43 -12.83 -23.64 2.28
CA VAL A 43 -11.54 -23.21 2.82
C VAL A 43 -10.96 -24.19 3.83
N PHE A 44 -11.79 -24.80 4.68
CA PHE A 44 -11.33 -25.69 5.75
C PHE A 44 -11.73 -27.14 5.47
N ASP A 45 -10.86 -28.09 5.80
CA ASP A 45 -11.22 -29.50 5.79
C ASP A 45 -11.98 -29.93 7.06
N MET A 46 -12.28 -31.22 7.18
CA MET A 46 -13.04 -31.76 8.32
C MET A 46 -12.27 -31.65 9.64
N ASP A 47 -10.95 -31.55 9.59
CA ASP A 47 -10.08 -31.39 10.76
C ASP A 47 -9.88 -29.90 11.12
N GLY A 48 -10.48 -28.99 10.34
CA GLY A 48 -10.37 -27.55 10.54
C GLY A 48 -9.06 -26.97 10.00
N ILE A 49 -8.33 -27.69 9.15
CA ILE A 49 -7.08 -27.23 8.55
C ILE A 49 -7.39 -26.44 7.26
N PRO A 50 -6.77 -25.25 7.05
CA PRO A 50 -6.94 -24.49 5.83
C PRO A 50 -6.38 -25.21 4.59
N ARG A 51 -7.18 -25.29 3.53
CA ARG A 51 -6.80 -25.80 2.21
C ARG A 51 -6.01 -24.72 1.44
N VAL A 52 -4.72 -24.65 1.70
CA VAL A 52 -3.83 -23.59 1.16
C VAL A 52 -3.86 -23.50 -0.36
N ASP A 53 -3.92 -24.62 -1.09
CA ASP A 53 -4.00 -24.62 -2.55
C ASP A 53 -5.30 -24.00 -3.08
N VAL A 54 -6.43 -24.24 -2.41
CA VAL A 54 -7.72 -23.64 -2.77
C VAL A 54 -7.64 -22.13 -2.57
N LEU A 55 -7.15 -21.70 -1.40
CA LEU A 55 -7.01 -20.29 -1.06
C LEU A 55 -6.06 -19.58 -2.05
N LYS A 56 -4.89 -20.15 -2.31
CA LYS A 56 -3.90 -19.63 -3.27
C LYS A 56 -4.52 -19.47 -4.66
N ASN A 57 -5.15 -20.52 -5.19
CA ASN A 57 -5.73 -20.50 -6.54
C ASN A 57 -6.86 -19.47 -6.68
N HIS A 58 -7.58 -19.18 -5.60
CA HIS A 58 -8.63 -18.17 -5.57
C HIS A 58 -8.07 -16.75 -5.46
N LEU A 59 -7.13 -16.52 -4.54
CA LEU A 59 -6.49 -15.22 -4.33
C LEU A 59 -5.67 -14.75 -5.54
N VAL A 60 -4.99 -15.67 -6.25
CA VAL A 60 -4.26 -15.37 -7.51
C VAL A 60 -5.20 -14.82 -8.58
N LYS A 61 -6.48 -15.17 -8.55
CA LYS A 61 -7.51 -14.67 -9.47
C LYS A 61 -8.24 -13.43 -8.93
N GLU A 62 -7.70 -12.80 -7.88
CA GLU A 62 -8.33 -11.67 -7.16
C GLU A 62 -9.64 -12.03 -6.44
N GLY A 63 -9.90 -13.33 -6.24
CA GLY A 63 -11.03 -13.81 -5.48
C GLY A 63 -10.96 -13.39 -4.01
N ARG A 64 -12.11 -13.32 -3.36
CA ARG A 64 -12.24 -12.99 -1.92
C ARG A 64 -12.81 -14.18 -1.16
N VAL A 65 -12.53 -14.23 0.14
CA VAL A 65 -13.23 -15.15 1.05
C VAL A 65 -14.37 -14.41 1.76
N ASP A 66 -15.27 -15.15 2.40
CA ASP A 66 -16.22 -14.52 3.33
C ASP A 66 -15.50 -13.87 4.52
N GLU A 67 -16.11 -12.81 5.05
CA GLU A 67 -15.53 -12.02 6.14
C GLU A 67 -15.22 -12.87 7.37
N GLU A 68 -16.13 -13.76 7.76
CA GLU A 68 -15.96 -14.65 8.92
C GLU A 68 -14.81 -15.65 8.72
N ILE A 69 -14.50 -16.02 7.49
CA ILE A 69 -13.34 -16.89 7.18
C ILE A 69 -12.04 -16.08 7.25
N ALA A 70 -12.04 -14.86 6.72
CA ALA A 70 -10.90 -13.97 6.87
C ALA A 70 -10.58 -13.74 8.37
N LEU A 71 -11.61 -13.42 9.16
CA LEU A 71 -11.50 -13.28 10.62
C LEU A 71 -11.01 -14.56 11.28
N ARG A 72 -11.54 -15.73 10.91
CA ARG A 72 -11.10 -17.01 11.44
C ARG A 72 -9.61 -17.27 11.18
N ILE A 73 -9.16 -17.09 9.93
CA ILE A 73 -7.75 -17.28 9.56
C ILE A 73 -6.86 -16.32 10.36
N ILE A 74 -7.24 -15.04 10.44
CA ILE A 74 -6.46 -14.01 11.16
C ILE A 74 -6.41 -14.33 12.66
N ASN A 75 -7.55 -14.65 13.27
CA ASN A 75 -7.63 -14.88 14.71
C ASN A 75 -6.96 -16.20 15.14
N GLU A 76 -7.09 -17.27 14.36
CA GLU A 76 -6.39 -18.54 14.61
C GLU A 76 -4.88 -18.35 14.43
N GLY A 77 -4.44 -17.63 13.40
CA GLY A 77 -3.03 -17.25 13.21
C GLY A 77 -2.50 -16.40 14.38
N ALA A 78 -3.24 -15.37 14.79
CA ALA A 78 -2.89 -14.53 15.94
C ALA A 78 -2.80 -15.33 17.24
N ALA A 79 -3.69 -16.30 17.45
CA ALA A 79 -3.65 -17.18 18.62
C ALA A 79 -2.42 -18.09 18.63
N ILE A 80 -1.92 -18.50 17.46
CA ILE A 80 -0.64 -19.20 17.33
C ILE A 80 0.50 -18.24 17.68
N LEU A 81 0.61 -17.09 17.01
CA LEU A 81 1.66 -16.08 17.23
C LEU A 81 1.74 -15.61 18.69
N ARG A 82 0.60 -15.46 19.37
CA ARG A 82 0.54 -15.04 20.78
C ARG A 82 1.15 -16.04 21.75
N ARG A 83 1.12 -17.34 21.41
CA ARG A 83 1.76 -18.40 22.20
C ARG A 83 3.27 -18.45 21.99
N GLU A 84 3.75 -17.83 20.92
CA GLU A 84 5.17 -17.81 20.61
C GLU A 84 5.92 -16.80 21.49
N LYS A 85 7.22 -17.04 21.64
CA LYS A 85 8.11 -16.13 22.37
C LYS A 85 8.30 -14.83 21.58
N THR A 86 8.84 -13.79 22.21
CA THR A 86 9.20 -12.55 21.50
C THR A 86 10.32 -12.78 20.46
N MET A 87 11.05 -13.89 20.58
CA MET A 87 12.05 -14.35 19.62
C MET A 87 11.75 -15.78 19.17
N ILE A 88 11.64 -16.04 17.86
CA ILE A 88 11.00 -17.24 17.27
C ILE A 88 11.77 -17.88 16.09
N GLU A 89 11.12 -18.83 15.39
CA GLU A 89 11.52 -19.51 14.15
C GLU A 89 10.27 -19.76 13.24
N VAL A 90 9.84 -18.86 12.31
CA VAL A 90 8.47 -18.96 11.69
C VAL A 90 8.20 -18.18 10.37
N GLU A 91 7.17 -18.57 9.58
CA GLU A 91 6.67 -18.00 8.30
C GLU A 91 5.16 -17.58 8.28
N ALA A 92 4.79 -16.53 7.49
CA ALA A 92 3.52 -16.27 6.70
C ALA A 92 2.84 -14.84 6.78
N PRO A 93 2.02 -14.35 5.78
CA PRO A 93 1.56 -12.93 5.64
C PRO A 93 0.02 -12.58 5.59
N ILE A 94 -0.40 -11.26 5.52
CA ILE A 94 -1.81 -10.71 5.60
C ILE A 94 -2.15 -9.50 4.61
N THR A 95 -3.45 -9.10 4.41
CA THR A 95 -4.05 -8.05 3.50
C THR A 95 -5.18 -7.14 4.15
N GLY A 96 -5.44 -5.90 3.68
CA GLY A 96 -6.23 -4.82 4.38
C GLY A 96 -7.65 -4.32 3.89
N LYS A 97 -8.08 -3.10 4.36
CA LYS A 97 -9.48 -2.57 4.53
C LYS A 97 -10.45 -2.58 3.32
N ILE A 98 -10.06 -2.19 2.10
CA ILE A 98 -11.02 -1.96 0.98
C ILE A 98 -11.65 -3.26 0.44
N LYS A 99 -11.00 -4.39 0.69
CA LYS A 99 -11.49 -5.69 0.24
C LYS A 99 -12.50 -6.32 1.20
N TYR A 100 -12.45 -5.91 2.47
CA TYR A 100 -13.21 -6.50 3.58
C TYR A 100 -13.87 -5.40 4.41
N SER A 101 -13.74 -5.44 5.74
CA SER A 101 -14.34 -4.52 6.68
C SER A 101 -13.28 -3.96 7.63
N GLU A 102 -13.68 -2.96 8.42
CA GLU A 102 -12.86 -2.46 9.52
C GLU A 102 -12.62 -3.55 10.58
N ARG A 103 -13.55 -4.48 10.80
CA ARG A 103 -13.35 -5.61 11.72
C ARG A 103 -12.15 -6.48 11.32
N VAL A 104 -12.00 -6.76 10.03
CA VAL A 104 -10.84 -7.51 9.52
C VAL A 104 -9.55 -6.73 9.76
N TYR A 105 -9.59 -5.42 9.59
CA TYR A 105 -8.44 -4.58 9.88
C TYR A 105 -8.05 -4.58 11.36
N GLU A 106 -9.00 -4.38 12.27
CA GLU A 106 -8.73 -4.41 13.71
C GLU A 106 -8.20 -5.80 14.14
N ALA A 107 -8.76 -6.88 13.59
CA ALA A 107 -8.23 -8.22 13.80
C ALA A 107 -6.79 -8.37 13.31
N CYS A 108 -6.44 -7.75 12.18
CA CYS A 108 -5.04 -7.69 11.72
C CYS A 108 -4.15 -6.91 12.69
N MET A 109 -4.63 -5.81 13.27
CA MET A 109 -3.85 -5.02 14.24
C MET A 109 -3.53 -5.85 15.49
N GLU A 110 -4.54 -6.55 16.03
CA GLU A 110 -4.33 -7.47 17.16
C GLU A 110 -3.40 -8.65 16.81
N ALA A 111 -3.45 -9.12 15.56
CA ALA A 111 -2.54 -10.14 15.06
C ALA A 111 -1.10 -9.60 14.94
N PHE A 112 -0.92 -8.36 14.51
CA PHE A 112 0.38 -7.70 14.41
C PHE A 112 1.02 -7.46 15.77
N ASP A 113 0.26 -7.06 16.78
CA ASP A 113 0.74 -6.98 18.17
C ASP A 113 1.21 -8.34 18.71
N SER A 114 0.78 -9.43 18.09
CA SER A 114 1.21 -10.79 18.47
C SER A 114 2.48 -11.24 17.75
N LEU A 115 2.90 -10.54 16.69
CA LEU A 115 4.11 -10.88 15.94
C LEU A 115 5.34 -10.81 16.84
N PRO A 116 6.20 -11.83 16.82
CA PRO A 116 7.51 -11.77 17.44
C PRO A 116 8.37 -10.65 16.87
N LEU A 117 9.41 -10.21 17.60
CA LEU A 117 10.26 -9.08 17.19
C LEU A 117 11.61 -9.53 16.59
N ALA A 118 12.04 -10.75 16.88
CA ALA A 118 13.32 -11.27 16.44
C ALA A 118 13.29 -12.79 16.21
N ALA A 119 14.36 -13.32 15.64
CA ALA A 119 14.64 -14.75 15.59
C ALA A 119 16.12 -15.02 15.86
N LEU A 120 16.42 -16.15 16.49
CA LEU A 120 17.79 -16.65 16.65
C LEU A 120 17.96 -17.87 15.77
N LEU A 121 18.48 -17.69 14.56
CA LEU A 121 18.63 -18.76 13.59
C LEU A 121 19.94 -19.53 13.84
N ASN A 122 19.81 -20.84 14.00
CA ASN A 122 20.91 -21.79 14.20
C ASN A 122 21.88 -21.42 15.35
N GLN A 123 21.42 -20.66 16.35
CA GLN A 123 22.26 -20.07 17.41
C GLN A 123 23.43 -19.20 16.91
N GLN A 124 23.39 -18.78 15.64
CA GLN A 124 24.48 -18.08 14.96
C GLN A 124 24.05 -16.72 14.44
N PHE A 125 22.78 -16.55 14.08
CA PHE A 125 22.30 -15.33 13.45
C PHE A 125 21.18 -14.71 14.27
N LEU A 126 21.30 -13.42 14.58
CA LEU A 126 20.17 -12.63 15.03
C LEU A 126 19.43 -12.12 13.78
N CYS A 127 18.14 -12.44 13.67
CA CYS A 127 17.27 -12.00 12.59
C CYS A 127 16.26 -10.98 13.13
N VAL A 128 16.21 -9.78 12.57
CA VAL A 128 15.34 -8.67 13.00
C VAL A 128 14.87 -7.85 11.80
N HIS A 129 13.82 -7.04 11.92
CA HIS A 129 13.40 -6.16 10.81
C HIS A 129 14.40 -5.02 10.58
N GLY A 130 14.53 -4.19 11.61
CA GLY A 130 15.40 -3.03 11.74
C GLY A 130 16.83 -3.47 11.96
N GLY A 131 17.30 -3.33 13.19
CA GLY A 131 18.64 -3.74 13.59
C GLY A 131 18.85 -3.62 15.09
N LEU A 132 19.89 -2.91 15.50
CA LEU A 132 20.31 -2.81 16.91
C LEU A 132 19.72 -1.59 17.62
N SER A 133 19.66 -1.68 18.95
CA SER A 133 19.30 -0.58 19.84
C SER A 133 20.45 -0.26 20.79
N PRO A 134 20.66 1.01 21.18
CA PRO A 134 21.56 1.35 22.28
C PRO A 134 21.11 0.76 23.63
N GLU A 135 19.85 0.31 23.76
CA GLU A 135 19.28 -0.28 24.98
C GLU A 135 19.28 -1.83 24.97
N ILE A 136 19.74 -2.47 23.88
CA ILE A 136 19.77 -3.92 23.72
C ILE A 136 21.23 -4.36 23.58
N HIS A 137 21.78 -4.94 24.63
CA HIS A 137 23.17 -5.43 24.66
C HIS A 137 23.25 -6.94 24.54
N THR A 138 22.20 -7.65 24.95
CA THR A 138 22.12 -9.10 24.96
C THR A 138 20.83 -9.62 24.34
N LEU A 139 20.82 -10.89 23.92
CA LEU A 139 19.60 -11.57 23.45
C LEU A 139 18.51 -11.64 24.53
N ASP A 140 18.89 -11.61 25.82
CA ASP A 140 17.93 -11.60 26.93
C ASP A 140 17.18 -10.27 27.04
N ASP A 141 17.77 -9.16 26.59
CA ASP A 141 17.09 -7.86 26.56
C ASP A 141 15.89 -7.90 25.62
N ILE A 142 16.03 -8.54 24.45
CA ILE A 142 14.94 -8.76 23.48
C ILE A 142 13.85 -9.64 24.09
N ARG A 143 14.23 -10.73 24.78
CA ARG A 143 13.28 -11.68 25.39
C ARG A 143 12.42 -11.04 26.49
N ARG A 144 12.93 -10.00 27.16
CA ARG A 144 12.23 -9.27 28.23
C ARG A 144 11.25 -8.21 27.72
N LEU A 145 11.26 -7.90 26.42
CA LEU A 145 10.33 -6.93 25.85
C LEU A 145 8.90 -7.46 25.86
N ASP A 146 8.02 -6.67 26.47
CA ASP A 146 6.58 -6.79 26.28
C ASP A 146 6.22 -6.26 24.89
N ARG A 147 5.89 -7.16 23.96
CA ARG A 147 5.64 -6.85 22.55
C ARG A 147 4.16 -6.66 22.20
N PHE A 148 3.24 -6.99 23.10
CA PHE A 148 1.80 -7.03 22.81
C PHE A 148 1.15 -5.65 22.90
N LYS A 149 1.61 -4.75 22.03
CA LYS A 149 1.18 -3.36 21.94
C LYS A 149 1.67 -2.74 20.64
N GLU A 150 1.03 -1.65 20.25
CA GLU A 150 1.55 -0.76 19.22
C GLU A 150 3.00 -0.37 19.53
N PRO A 151 3.94 -0.45 18.56
CA PRO A 151 5.31 -0.04 18.75
C PRO A 151 5.41 1.39 19.29
N PRO A 152 6.15 1.63 20.39
CA PRO A 152 6.31 2.97 20.95
C PRO A 152 7.12 3.86 19.99
N ALA A 153 7.01 5.18 20.18
CA ALA A 153 7.74 6.15 19.34
C ALA A 153 9.27 6.10 19.51
N PHE A 154 9.75 5.54 20.62
CA PHE A 154 11.17 5.39 20.96
C PHE A 154 11.38 4.16 21.84
N GLY A 155 12.64 3.78 22.02
CA GLY A 155 13.06 2.67 22.88
C GLY A 155 13.29 1.37 22.13
N PRO A 156 13.61 0.28 22.86
CA PRO A 156 14.19 -0.93 22.27
C PRO A 156 13.28 -1.64 21.26
N MET A 157 11.96 -1.63 21.47
CA MET A 157 11.01 -2.20 20.51
C MET A 157 10.94 -1.37 19.21
N CYS A 158 11.00 -0.03 19.31
CA CYS A 158 11.07 0.85 18.14
C CYS A 158 12.35 0.57 17.36
N ASP A 159 13.49 0.50 18.05
CA ASP A 159 14.80 0.35 17.42
C ASP A 159 14.99 -0.99 16.71
N LEU A 160 14.45 -2.09 17.25
CA LEU A 160 14.45 -3.39 16.57
C LEU A 160 13.70 -3.36 15.23
N LEU A 161 12.76 -2.43 15.05
CA LEU A 161 11.95 -2.28 13.86
C LEU A 161 12.46 -1.19 12.91
N TRP A 162 13.10 -0.13 13.44
CA TRP A 162 13.36 1.12 12.70
C TRP A 162 14.82 1.52 12.57
N SER A 163 15.76 0.85 13.25
CA SER A 163 17.17 1.20 13.12
C SER A 163 17.76 0.71 11.78
N ASP A 164 18.77 1.43 11.31
CA ASP A 164 19.48 1.14 10.05
C ASP A 164 20.99 1.13 10.25
N PRO A 165 21.77 0.42 9.42
CA PRO A 165 23.21 0.66 9.35
C PRO A 165 23.50 2.07 8.85
N SER A 166 24.60 2.69 9.28
CA SER A 166 25.01 3.98 8.68
C SER A 166 25.31 3.83 7.18
N GLU A 167 25.19 4.93 6.44
CA GLU A 167 25.48 4.96 5.00
C GLU A 167 26.91 4.50 4.69
N ASP A 168 27.86 4.90 5.55
CA ASP A 168 29.28 4.57 5.50
C ASP A 168 29.67 3.33 6.32
N PHE A 169 28.71 2.46 6.65
CA PHE A 169 28.92 1.29 7.52
C PHE A 169 30.17 0.47 7.12
N GLY A 170 31.08 0.30 8.07
CA GLY A 170 32.38 -0.33 7.90
C GLY A 170 33.50 0.59 7.40
N ASN A 171 33.24 1.84 7.06
CA ASN A 171 34.23 2.85 6.67
C ASN A 171 34.01 4.16 7.44
N GLU A 172 33.44 4.07 8.63
CA GLU A 172 33.04 5.22 9.43
C GLU A 172 34.26 6.04 9.88
N LYS A 173 34.09 7.37 9.93
CA LYS A 173 35.12 8.28 10.45
C LYS A 173 35.10 8.38 11.97
N SER A 174 33.92 8.21 12.57
CA SER A 174 33.69 8.21 14.02
C SER A 174 33.60 6.78 14.53
N GLN A 175 34.02 6.56 15.78
CA GLN A 175 33.83 5.28 16.48
C GLN A 175 32.55 5.26 17.33
N GLU A 176 31.71 6.29 17.25
CA GLU A 176 30.40 6.26 17.90
C GLU A 176 29.58 5.05 17.42
N HIS A 177 28.92 4.36 18.35
CA HIS A 177 28.14 3.16 18.04
C HIS A 177 26.82 3.49 17.38
N PHE A 178 26.16 4.55 17.85
CA PHE A 178 24.83 4.95 17.43
C PHE A 178 24.80 6.46 17.18
N SER A 179 24.07 6.86 16.13
CA SER A 179 23.74 8.25 15.87
C SER A 179 22.26 8.36 15.49
N HIS A 180 21.64 9.52 15.63
CA HIS A 180 20.21 9.68 15.34
C HIS A 180 19.90 9.36 13.87
N ASN A 181 18.89 8.52 13.61
CA ASN A 181 18.50 8.17 12.24
C ASN A 181 17.70 9.30 11.61
N THR A 182 18.39 10.15 10.85
CA THR A 182 17.78 11.30 10.17
C THR A 182 16.93 10.90 8.96
N VAL A 183 17.12 9.70 8.40
CA VAL A 183 16.30 9.18 7.29
C VAL A 183 14.93 8.73 7.80
N ARG A 184 14.90 8.05 8.95
CA ARG A 184 13.64 7.58 9.56
C ARG A 184 12.95 8.63 10.41
N GLY A 185 13.70 9.61 10.93
CA GLY A 185 13.18 10.62 11.85
C GLY A 185 12.87 10.08 13.26
N CYS A 186 13.22 8.82 13.53
CA CYS A 186 13.16 8.14 14.81
C CYS A 186 14.25 7.06 14.86
N SER A 187 14.51 6.47 16.03
CA SER A 187 15.57 5.46 16.20
C SER A 187 16.97 5.96 15.79
N TYR A 188 17.86 5.02 15.46
CA TYR A 188 19.30 5.24 15.32
C TYR A 188 19.88 4.60 14.07
N PHE A 189 20.91 5.23 13.52
CA PHE A 189 21.91 4.54 12.72
C PHE A 189 22.86 3.80 13.66
N TYR A 190 23.16 2.52 13.37
CA TYR A 190 24.19 1.76 14.06
C TYR A 190 25.40 1.52 13.16
N ASN A 191 26.59 1.63 13.73
CA ASN A 191 27.86 1.51 13.00
C ASN A 191 28.46 0.10 13.12
N TYR A 192 29.44 -0.21 12.29
CA TYR A 192 30.15 -1.47 12.28
C TYR A 192 30.77 -1.85 13.64
N PRO A 193 31.36 -0.94 14.43
CA PRO A 193 31.84 -1.26 15.78
C PRO A 193 30.71 -1.74 16.70
N ALA A 194 29.52 -1.12 16.64
CA ALA A 194 28.37 -1.50 17.46
C ALA A 194 27.91 -2.93 17.15
N VAL A 195 27.84 -3.27 15.86
CA VAL A 195 27.51 -4.63 15.40
C VAL A 195 28.57 -5.62 15.86
N CYS A 196 29.86 -5.31 15.72
CA CYS A 196 30.94 -6.21 16.14
C CYS A 196 30.90 -6.49 17.64
N GLU A 197 30.70 -5.46 18.46
CA GLU A 197 30.58 -5.61 19.92
C GLU A 197 29.38 -6.51 20.27
N PHE A 198 28.21 -6.24 19.68
CA PHE A 198 27.01 -7.04 19.94
C PHE A 198 27.21 -8.52 19.56
N LEU A 199 27.79 -8.77 18.38
CA LEU A 199 28.08 -10.13 17.89
C LEU A 199 29.04 -10.87 18.83
N GLN A 200 30.10 -10.20 19.29
CA GLN A 200 31.07 -10.80 20.22
C GLN A 200 30.45 -11.10 21.58
N ASN A 201 29.70 -10.14 22.15
CA ASN A 201 29.06 -10.30 23.47
C ASN A 201 28.02 -11.42 23.49
N ASN A 202 27.35 -11.68 22.35
CA ASN A 202 26.30 -12.68 22.24
C ASN A 202 26.75 -13.98 21.55
N ASN A 203 28.03 -14.10 21.21
CA ASN A 203 28.60 -15.25 20.49
C ASN A 203 27.83 -15.57 19.18
N LEU A 204 27.57 -14.53 18.39
CA LEU A 204 26.87 -14.63 17.11
C LEU A 204 27.83 -14.42 15.93
N LEU A 205 27.45 -14.96 14.78
CA LEU A 205 28.21 -14.86 13.53
C LEU A 205 27.85 -13.62 12.72
N SER A 206 26.56 -13.25 12.65
CA SER A 206 26.07 -12.12 11.86
C SER A 206 24.67 -11.69 12.29
N ILE A 207 24.26 -10.49 11.87
CA ILE A 207 22.88 -10.00 11.94
C ILE A 207 22.26 -10.05 10.55
N ILE A 208 21.05 -10.61 10.44
CA ILE A 208 20.27 -10.66 9.20
C ILE A 208 19.05 -9.76 9.37
N ARG A 209 18.83 -8.84 8.43
CA ARG A 209 17.76 -7.84 8.52
C ARG A 209 17.13 -7.46 7.18
N ALA A 210 16.03 -6.68 7.19
CA ALA A 210 15.28 -6.22 6.00
C ALA A 210 15.23 -4.68 5.87
N HIS A 211 14.05 -4.06 5.79
CA HIS A 211 13.74 -2.62 5.93
C HIS A 211 14.30 -1.64 4.88
N GLU A 212 15.39 -1.98 4.19
CA GLU A 212 16.02 -1.10 3.19
C GLU A 212 16.03 -1.79 1.84
N ALA A 213 15.39 -1.17 0.85
CA ALA A 213 15.36 -1.66 -0.52
C ALA A 213 16.77 -1.80 -1.10
N GLN A 214 17.04 -2.92 -1.77
CA GLN A 214 18.32 -3.20 -2.41
C GLN A 214 18.12 -3.50 -3.89
N ASP A 215 18.95 -2.91 -4.76
CA ASP A 215 18.87 -3.15 -6.22
C ASP A 215 19.04 -4.65 -6.57
N ALA A 216 19.96 -5.32 -5.89
CA ALA A 216 20.17 -6.76 -6.04
C ALA A 216 19.20 -7.61 -5.18
N GLY A 217 18.31 -7.01 -4.40
CA GLY A 217 17.48 -7.70 -3.41
C GLY A 217 18.24 -8.15 -2.16
N TYR A 218 19.55 -7.88 -2.05
CA TYR A 218 20.32 -8.10 -0.85
C TYR A 218 21.56 -7.20 -0.79
N ARG A 219 22.15 -7.06 0.40
CA ARG A 219 23.45 -6.44 0.62
C ARG A 219 24.23 -7.17 1.71
N MET A 220 25.47 -7.51 1.40
CA MET A 220 26.43 -8.06 2.37
C MET A 220 27.37 -6.95 2.82
N TYR A 221 27.41 -6.66 4.11
CA TYR A 221 28.22 -5.58 4.66
C TYR A 221 29.64 -6.05 5.01
N ARG A 222 30.44 -5.14 5.56
CA ARG A 222 31.83 -5.40 5.96
C ARG A 222 31.94 -6.69 6.79
N LYS A 223 32.93 -7.50 6.45
CA LYS A 223 33.21 -8.76 7.16
C LYS A 223 33.78 -8.48 8.54
N SER A 224 33.33 -9.25 9.53
CA SER A 224 33.94 -9.29 10.85
C SER A 224 35.39 -9.73 10.74
N GLN A 225 36.29 -9.04 11.45
CA GLN A 225 37.72 -9.38 11.45
C GLN A 225 37.99 -10.74 12.12
N THR A 226 37.14 -11.13 13.07
CA THR A 226 37.30 -12.38 13.83
C THR A 226 36.87 -13.60 13.02
N THR A 227 35.74 -13.52 12.31
CA THR A 227 35.14 -14.69 11.62
C THR A 227 35.35 -14.69 10.11
N GLY A 228 35.72 -13.55 9.51
CA GLY A 228 35.79 -13.38 8.05
C GLY A 228 34.42 -13.44 7.36
N PHE A 229 33.33 -13.51 8.12
CA PHE A 229 31.95 -13.56 7.64
C PHE A 229 31.32 -12.14 7.65
N PRO A 230 30.41 -11.80 6.72
CA PRO A 230 29.69 -10.53 6.74
C PRO A 230 29.07 -10.26 8.12
N SER A 231 29.37 -9.11 8.73
CA SER A 231 28.85 -8.77 10.06
C SER A 231 27.35 -8.46 10.05
N LEU A 232 26.85 -7.97 8.92
CA LEU A 232 25.46 -7.61 8.69
C LEU A 232 25.04 -8.01 7.27
N ILE A 233 23.78 -8.42 7.12
CA ILE A 233 23.17 -8.80 5.85
C ILE A 233 21.80 -8.15 5.76
N THR A 234 21.54 -7.40 4.70
CA THR A 234 20.20 -6.92 4.35
C THR A 234 19.61 -7.84 3.27
N ILE A 235 18.38 -8.31 3.47
CA ILE A 235 17.59 -9.09 2.51
C ILE A 235 16.31 -8.34 2.20
N PHE A 236 15.98 -8.20 0.91
CA PHE A 236 14.81 -7.49 0.43
C PHE A 236 14.07 -8.29 -0.63
N SER A 237 12.80 -8.59 -0.36
CA SER A 237 12.05 -9.63 -1.08
C SER A 237 10.91 -9.09 -1.95
N ALA A 238 10.85 -7.78 -2.18
CA ALA A 238 9.88 -7.13 -3.06
C ALA A 238 10.54 -6.68 -4.38
N PRO A 239 10.42 -7.45 -5.48
CA PRO A 239 11.04 -7.07 -6.76
C PRO A 239 10.21 -5.99 -7.46
N ASN A 240 10.87 -5.12 -8.21
CA ASN A 240 10.27 -3.93 -8.82
C ASN A 240 9.40 -3.16 -7.80
N TYR A 241 10.00 -2.82 -6.66
CA TYR A 241 9.32 -2.17 -5.56
C TYR A 241 8.58 -0.91 -6.05
N LEU A 242 7.32 -0.76 -5.62
CA LEU A 242 6.41 0.31 -6.02
C LEU A 242 6.21 0.47 -7.54
N ASP A 243 6.45 -0.59 -8.31
CA ASP A 243 6.38 -0.61 -9.78
C ASP A 243 7.33 0.34 -10.52
N VAL A 244 8.31 0.93 -9.80
CA VAL A 244 9.23 1.95 -10.34
C VAL A 244 10.71 1.64 -10.09
N TYR A 245 11.04 0.93 -9.01
CA TYR A 245 12.44 0.72 -8.61
C TYR A 245 13.20 -0.21 -9.56
N ASN A 246 12.50 -1.11 -10.26
CA ASN A 246 13.08 -2.12 -11.15
C ASN A 246 14.17 -3.00 -10.50
N ASN A 247 14.20 -3.05 -9.16
CA ASN A 247 15.13 -3.86 -8.39
C ASN A 247 14.80 -5.36 -8.48
N LYS A 248 15.80 -6.20 -8.25
CA LYS A 248 15.61 -7.62 -7.95
C LYS A 248 15.15 -7.78 -6.50
N ALA A 249 14.52 -8.91 -6.23
CA ALA A 249 14.32 -9.41 -4.87
C ALA A 249 15.23 -10.61 -4.60
N ALA A 250 15.45 -10.94 -3.34
CA ALA A 250 16.19 -12.12 -2.97
C ALA A 250 15.62 -12.82 -1.73
N VAL A 251 15.88 -14.12 -1.63
CA VAL A 251 15.68 -14.92 -0.41
C VAL A 251 16.99 -15.56 0.04
N LEU A 252 17.15 -15.79 1.34
CA LEU A 252 18.34 -16.38 1.94
C LEU A 252 18.04 -17.82 2.35
N LYS A 253 18.60 -18.77 1.62
CA LYS A 253 18.53 -20.20 1.95
C LYS A 253 19.75 -20.61 2.75
N TYR A 254 19.57 -21.08 3.97
CA TYR A 254 20.65 -21.62 4.79
C TYR A 254 20.49 -23.13 4.96
N GLU A 255 21.28 -23.90 4.21
CA GLU A 255 21.22 -25.36 4.21
C GLU A 255 22.64 -25.94 4.24
N ASN A 256 22.86 -26.99 5.04
CA ASN A 256 24.17 -27.68 5.12
C ASN A 256 25.35 -26.75 5.43
N ASN A 257 25.16 -25.78 6.34
CA ASN A 257 26.13 -24.72 6.66
C ASN A 257 26.53 -23.80 5.48
N VAL A 258 25.76 -23.83 4.38
CA VAL A 258 25.96 -22.97 3.22
C VAL A 258 24.82 -21.96 3.15
N MET A 259 25.19 -20.69 3.14
CA MET A 259 24.26 -19.60 2.88
C MET A 259 24.21 -19.32 1.38
N ASN A 260 23.04 -19.48 0.78
CA ASN A 260 22.79 -19.25 -0.64
C ASN A 260 21.72 -18.18 -0.82
N ILE A 261 22.00 -17.20 -1.66
CA ILE A 261 21.05 -16.13 -1.98
C ILE A 261 20.41 -16.45 -3.32
N ARG A 262 19.08 -16.60 -3.32
CA ARG A 262 18.32 -16.80 -4.56
C ARG A 262 17.61 -15.51 -4.93
N GLN A 263 18.02 -14.91 -6.03
CA GLN A 263 17.39 -13.72 -6.58
C GLN A 263 16.22 -14.08 -7.50
N PHE A 264 15.21 -13.22 -7.56
CA PHE A 264 14.09 -13.34 -8.47
C PHE A 264 13.60 -11.95 -8.94
N ASN A 265 12.92 -11.94 -10.09
CA ASN A 265 12.39 -10.71 -10.70
C ASN A 265 10.88 -10.58 -10.41
N CYS A 266 10.32 -9.42 -10.76
CA CYS A 266 8.89 -9.17 -10.61
C CYS A 266 8.05 -10.08 -11.53
N SER A 267 6.80 -10.28 -11.13
CA SER A 267 5.78 -10.97 -11.92
C SER A 267 4.65 -9.99 -12.24
N PRO A 268 3.94 -10.16 -13.38
CA PRO A 268 2.76 -9.36 -13.66
C PRO A 268 1.73 -9.48 -12.54
N HIS A 269 1.08 -8.37 -12.18
CA HIS A 269 -0.04 -8.34 -11.26
C HIS A 269 -1.18 -7.48 -11.82
N PRO A 270 -2.42 -7.67 -11.34
CA PRO A 270 -3.55 -6.83 -11.73
C PRO A 270 -3.32 -5.35 -11.40
N TYR A 271 -3.85 -4.49 -12.25
CA TYR A 271 -3.79 -3.04 -12.07
C TYR A 271 -4.87 -2.56 -11.10
N TRP A 272 -4.49 -1.66 -10.20
CA TRP A 272 -5.40 -0.94 -9.32
C TRP A 272 -5.16 0.55 -9.45
N LEU A 273 -6.25 1.34 -9.46
CA LEU A 273 -6.14 2.79 -9.33
C LEU A 273 -5.60 3.14 -7.93
N PRO A 274 -4.88 4.27 -7.78
CA PRO A 274 -4.37 4.71 -6.48
C PRO A 274 -5.47 4.75 -5.41
N ASN A 275 -5.14 4.30 -4.20
CA ASN A 275 -6.07 4.18 -3.08
C ASN A 275 -7.32 3.32 -3.37
N PHE A 276 -7.22 2.40 -4.33
CA PHE A 276 -8.32 1.53 -4.77
C PHE A 276 -9.59 2.31 -5.17
N MET A 277 -9.41 3.51 -5.75
CA MET A 277 -10.49 4.33 -6.25
C MET A 277 -11.27 3.60 -7.36
N ASP A 278 -12.59 3.70 -7.36
CA ASP A 278 -13.40 3.17 -8.45
C ASP A 278 -13.35 4.11 -9.68
N VAL A 279 -13.65 3.55 -10.85
CA VAL A 279 -13.54 4.28 -12.13
C VAL A 279 -14.52 5.45 -12.24
N PHE A 280 -15.65 5.44 -11.52
CA PHE A 280 -16.58 6.57 -11.53
C PHE A 280 -16.00 7.72 -10.71
N THR A 281 -15.56 7.46 -9.48
CA THR A 281 -14.88 8.46 -8.65
C THR A 281 -13.69 9.09 -9.38
N TRP A 282 -12.92 8.27 -10.11
CA TRP A 282 -11.77 8.76 -10.88
C TRP A 282 -12.17 9.60 -12.11
N SER A 283 -13.15 9.16 -12.90
CA SER A 283 -13.45 9.78 -14.20
C SER A 283 -14.51 10.89 -14.15
N LEU A 284 -15.39 10.90 -13.16
CA LEU A 284 -16.51 11.84 -13.10
C LEU A 284 -16.08 13.32 -13.08
N PRO A 285 -15.01 13.72 -12.37
CA PRO A 285 -14.47 15.08 -12.46
C PRO A 285 -14.07 15.46 -13.89
N PHE A 286 -13.39 14.54 -14.59
CA PHE A 286 -12.94 14.74 -15.97
C PHE A 286 -14.12 14.87 -16.94
N VAL A 287 -15.12 14.00 -16.83
CA VAL A 287 -16.33 14.06 -17.67
C VAL A 287 -17.07 15.37 -17.44
N GLY A 288 -17.24 15.79 -16.19
CA GLY A 288 -17.88 17.06 -15.84
C GLY A 288 -17.18 18.26 -16.49
N GLU A 289 -15.85 18.29 -16.45
CA GLU A 289 -15.06 19.31 -17.13
C GLU A 289 -15.30 19.30 -18.64
N LYS A 290 -15.09 18.16 -19.31
CA LYS A 290 -15.09 18.12 -20.78
C LYS A 290 -16.47 18.40 -21.36
N VAL A 291 -17.53 17.93 -20.71
CA VAL A 291 -18.90 18.29 -21.10
C VAL A 291 -19.14 19.78 -20.92
N THR A 292 -18.69 20.36 -19.80
CA THR A 292 -18.86 21.79 -19.56
C THR A 292 -18.05 22.63 -20.55
N GLU A 293 -16.81 22.25 -20.84
CA GLU A 293 -15.95 22.86 -21.86
C GLU A 293 -16.60 22.81 -23.25
N MET A 294 -17.14 21.65 -23.64
CA MET A 294 -17.90 21.50 -24.88
C MET A 294 -19.09 22.47 -24.92
N LEU A 295 -19.88 22.55 -23.84
CA LEU A 295 -21.03 23.46 -23.78
C LEU A 295 -20.61 24.93 -23.84
N VAL A 296 -19.49 25.30 -23.22
CA VAL A 296 -18.90 26.64 -23.36
C VAL A 296 -18.56 26.93 -24.82
N ASN A 297 -17.86 26.01 -25.49
CA ASN A 297 -17.44 26.17 -26.89
C ASN A 297 -18.63 26.25 -27.85
N VAL A 298 -19.69 25.48 -27.60
CA VAL A 298 -20.94 25.56 -28.37
C VAL A 298 -21.63 26.90 -28.14
N LEU A 299 -21.68 27.40 -26.91
CA LEU A 299 -22.33 28.69 -26.62
C LEU A 299 -21.50 29.89 -27.08
N SER A 300 -20.16 29.77 -27.13
CA SER A 300 -19.30 30.83 -27.64
C SER A 300 -19.49 31.08 -29.14
N ILE A 301 -20.04 30.11 -29.90
CA ILE A 301 -20.31 30.30 -31.33
C ILE A 301 -21.39 31.36 -31.60
N CYS A 302 -22.29 31.59 -30.64
CA CYS A 302 -23.37 32.56 -30.75
C CYS A 302 -23.04 33.91 -30.07
N SER A 303 -21.85 34.06 -29.48
CA SER A 303 -21.66 35.06 -28.42
C SER A 303 -21.25 36.46 -28.90
N ASP A 304 -20.76 36.65 -30.12
CA ASP A 304 -20.46 38.01 -30.62
C ASP A 304 -21.44 38.45 -31.72
N ASP A 305 -21.78 37.58 -32.68
CA ASP A 305 -22.64 37.95 -33.81
C ASP A 305 -24.12 38.22 -33.44
N GLU A 306 -24.70 37.53 -32.45
CA GLU A 306 -26.08 37.81 -31.98
C GLU A 306 -26.15 38.89 -30.88
N LEU A 307 -25.02 39.19 -30.22
CA LEU A 307 -24.95 40.26 -29.23
C LEU A 307 -24.75 41.63 -29.89
N MET A 308 -24.02 41.68 -31.01
CA MET A 308 -23.62 42.89 -31.75
C MET A 308 -24.53 43.29 -32.91
N THR A 309 -25.63 42.56 -33.19
CA THR A 309 -26.72 43.14 -33.99
C THR A 309 -27.43 44.21 -33.16
N GLU A 310 -26.80 45.37 -33.07
CA GLU A 310 -27.41 46.67 -32.83
C GLU A 310 -28.12 47.09 -34.12
N GLY A 311 -29.16 46.34 -34.49
CA GLY A 311 -30.11 46.72 -35.52
C GLY A 311 -31.44 47.00 -34.84
N GLU A 312 -31.84 48.26 -34.85
CA GLU A 312 -33.11 48.83 -34.39
C GLU A 312 -34.29 47.84 -34.40
N ASP A 313 -34.75 47.39 -33.24
CA ASP A 313 -36.14 46.95 -33.07
C ASP A 313 -36.63 47.36 -31.69
N GLN A 314 -37.08 48.61 -31.65
CA GLN A 314 -37.79 49.23 -30.55
C GLN A 314 -39.21 48.67 -30.48
N PHE A 315 -39.45 47.36 -30.30
CA PHE A 315 -40.76 46.80 -29.92
C PHE A 315 -40.66 45.27 -29.67
N ASP A 316 -40.38 44.82 -28.43
CA ASP A 316 -40.95 43.61 -27.78
C ASP A 316 -40.15 43.25 -26.49
N GLY A 317 -40.77 43.43 -25.33
CA GLY A 317 -40.17 43.08 -24.02
C GLY A 317 -39.83 41.58 -23.87
N SER A 318 -40.40 40.72 -24.72
CA SER A 318 -40.12 39.28 -24.75
C SER A 318 -38.72 38.95 -25.30
N ALA A 319 -38.21 39.73 -26.26
CA ALA A 319 -36.90 39.49 -26.89
C ALA A 319 -35.74 39.90 -25.97
N ALA A 320 -35.88 41.04 -25.28
CA ALA A 320 -34.91 41.50 -24.28
C ALA A 320 -34.80 40.53 -23.08
N ALA A 321 -35.94 40.01 -22.60
CA ALA A 321 -35.97 38.99 -21.55
C ALA A 321 -35.28 37.69 -22.00
N ARG A 322 -35.47 37.28 -23.26
CA ARG A 322 -34.84 36.09 -23.84
C ARG A 322 -33.32 36.25 -23.98
N LYS A 323 -32.85 37.44 -24.39
CA LYS A 323 -31.41 37.80 -24.47
C LYS A 323 -30.75 37.78 -23.08
N GLU A 324 -31.44 38.24 -22.04
CA GLU A 324 -30.96 38.19 -20.66
C GLU A 324 -30.92 36.76 -20.09
N ILE A 325 -31.89 35.91 -20.43
CA ILE A 325 -31.88 34.49 -20.05
C ILE A 325 -30.67 33.76 -20.67
N ILE A 326 -30.38 34.00 -21.94
CA ILE A 326 -29.22 33.42 -22.63
C ILE A 326 -27.91 33.89 -21.99
N ARG A 327 -27.78 35.19 -21.72
CA ARG A 327 -26.62 35.78 -21.02
C ARG A 327 -26.40 35.16 -19.63
N ASN A 328 -27.48 34.92 -18.88
CA ASN A 328 -27.40 34.29 -17.56
C ASN A 328 -27.06 32.80 -17.63
N LYS A 329 -27.53 32.07 -18.66
CA LYS A 329 -27.11 30.68 -18.92
C LYS A 329 -25.63 30.59 -19.29
N ILE A 330 -25.13 31.49 -20.14
CA ILE A 330 -23.70 31.57 -20.51
C ILE A 330 -22.84 31.85 -19.26
N ARG A 331 -23.25 32.82 -18.44
CA ARG A 331 -22.55 33.13 -17.17
C ARG A 331 -22.57 31.97 -16.18
N ALA A 332 -23.69 31.25 -16.07
CA ALA A 332 -23.80 30.08 -15.20
C ALA A 332 -22.87 28.94 -15.67
N ILE A 333 -22.85 28.67 -16.98
CA ILE A 333 -22.00 27.64 -17.58
C ILE A 333 -20.52 28.03 -17.47
N GLY A 334 -20.15 29.30 -17.68
CA GLY A 334 -18.78 29.77 -17.46
C GLY A 334 -18.34 29.75 -15.98
N LYS A 335 -19.26 29.83 -15.02
CA LYS A 335 -18.97 29.59 -13.60
C LYS A 335 -18.76 28.09 -13.32
N MET A 336 -19.62 27.22 -13.87
CA MET A 336 -19.46 25.77 -13.74
C MET A 336 -18.18 25.27 -14.40
N ALA A 337 -17.80 25.80 -15.57
CA ALA A 337 -16.56 25.45 -16.27
C ALA A 337 -15.33 25.71 -15.39
N ARG A 338 -15.31 26.87 -14.72
CA ARG A 338 -14.25 27.20 -13.75
C ARG A 338 -14.26 26.28 -12.53
N VAL A 339 -15.43 25.93 -12.00
CA VAL A 339 -15.53 25.00 -10.87
C VAL A 339 -14.99 23.62 -11.25
N PHE A 340 -15.38 23.06 -12.39
CA PHE A 340 -14.92 21.74 -12.82
C PHE A 340 -13.44 21.72 -13.21
N SER A 341 -12.94 22.77 -13.87
CA SER A 341 -11.51 22.89 -14.17
C SER A 341 -10.66 22.97 -12.90
N VAL A 342 -11.08 23.73 -11.88
CA VAL A 342 -10.39 23.75 -10.58
C VAL A 342 -10.47 22.40 -9.88
N LEU A 343 -11.65 21.76 -9.83
CA LEU A 343 -11.80 20.44 -9.21
C LEU A 343 -10.93 19.38 -9.88
N ARG A 344 -10.77 19.43 -11.20
CA ARG A 344 -9.89 18.52 -11.94
C ARG A 344 -8.42 18.85 -11.70
N GLU A 345 -7.99 20.10 -11.84
CA GLU A 345 -6.60 20.48 -11.59
C GLU A 345 -6.17 20.10 -10.17
N GLU A 346 -7.04 20.34 -9.18
CA GLU A 346 -6.83 19.89 -7.80
C GLU A 346 -6.82 18.36 -7.72
N SER A 347 -7.76 17.67 -8.37
CA SER A 347 -7.79 16.19 -8.38
C SER A 347 -6.56 15.57 -9.05
N GLU A 348 -6.07 16.13 -10.16
CA GLU A 348 -4.89 15.68 -10.91
C GLU A 348 -3.60 16.01 -10.16
N SER A 349 -3.51 17.20 -9.57
CA SER A 349 -2.39 17.59 -8.70
C SER A 349 -2.34 16.71 -7.47
N VAL A 350 -3.49 16.42 -6.86
CA VAL A 350 -3.61 15.50 -5.73
C VAL A 350 -3.29 14.07 -6.17
N LEU A 351 -3.70 13.61 -7.36
CA LEU A 351 -3.37 12.27 -7.88
C LEU A 351 -1.89 12.12 -8.21
N THR A 352 -1.27 13.14 -8.80
CA THR A 352 0.18 13.13 -9.06
C THR A 352 0.94 13.18 -7.74
N LEU A 353 0.60 14.08 -6.83
CA LEU A 353 1.24 14.16 -5.52
C LEU A 353 1.01 12.91 -4.65
N LYS A 354 -0.20 12.30 -4.69
CA LYS A 354 -0.48 11.01 -4.02
C LYS A 354 0.15 9.81 -4.73
N GLY A 355 0.34 9.89 -6.04
CA GLY A 355 1.12 8.90 -6.80
C GLY A 355 2.61 8.97 -6.46
N LEU A 356 3.06 10.12 -5.97
CA LEU A 356 4.40 10.36 -5.43
C LEU A 356 4.48 10.09 -3.91
N THR A 357 3.36 9.98 -3.17
CA THR A 357 3.36 9.67 -1.72
C THR A 357 2.78 8.28 -1.39
N PRO A 358 3.56 7.37 -0.80
CA PRO A 358 3.15 5.98 -0.53
C PRO A 358 1.95 5.82 0.43
N THR A 359 1.68 6.81 1.29
CA THR A 359 0.53 6.79 2.22
C THR A 359 -0.77 7.31 1.61
N GLY A 360 -0.73 7.84 0.38
CA GLY A 360 -1.87 8.53 -0.22
C GLY A 360 -2.34 9.78 0.54
N MET A 361 -1.56 10.24 1.52
CA MET A 361 -1.77 11.47 2.28
C MET A 361 -0.73 12.52 1.85
N LEU A 362 -1.18 13.78 1.80
CA LEU A 362 -0.31 14.92 1.52
C LEU A 362 0.22 15.47 2.86
N PRO A 363 1.50 15.90 2.96
CA PRO A 363 2.02 16.54 4.16
C PRO A 363 1.20 17.77 4.54
N SER A 364 0.90 17.92 5.84
CA SER A 364 0.16 19.08 6.37
C SER A 364 0.90 20.39 6.06
N GLY A 365 0.31 21.23 5.22
CA GLY A 365 0.87 22.52 4.79
C GLY A 365 0.88 22.72 3.27
N VAL A 366 0.91 21.63 2.49
CA VAL A 366 0.91 21.69 1.01
C VAL A 366 -0.43 22.19 0.46
N LEU A 367 -1.54 21.79 1.09
CA LEU A 367 -2.89 22.26 0.72
C LEU A 367 -3.20 23.67 1.25
N ALA A 368 -2.50 24.14 2.28
CA ALA A 368 -2.75 25.44 2.89
C ALA A 368 -2.15 26.61 2.09
N GLY A 369 -1.10 26.36 1.28
CA GLY A 369 -0.43 27.38 0.47
C GLY A 369 -0.98 27.57 -0.95
N GLY A 370 -1.94 26.74 -1.38
CA GLY A 370 -2.56 26.81 -2.71
C GLY A 370 -1.64 26.47 -3.89
N ARG A 371 -2.00 26.95 -5.08
CA ARG A 371 -1.37 26.61 -6.39
C ARG A 371 0.15 26.78 -6.45
N GLN A 372 0.71 27.78 -5.76
CA GLN A 372 2.15 28.07 -5.78
C GLN A 372 2.98 27.03 -5.01
N THR A 373 2.43 26.45 -3.94
CA THR A 373 3.08 25.39 -3.16
C THR A 373 2.93 24.00 -3.78
N LEU A 374 1.92 23.77 -4.63
CA LEU A 374 1.74 22.52 -5.38
C LEU A 374 2.77 22.38 -6.52
N GLN A 375 3.12 23.49 -7.18
CA GLN A 375 4.10 23.50 -8.27
C GLN A 375 5.54 23.28 -7.77
N SER A 376 5.92 23.91 -6.65
CA SER A 376 7.23 23.66 -6.01
C SER A 376 7.31 22.32 -5.29
N GLY A 377 6.17 21.78 -4.85
CA GLY A 377 6.08 20.46 -4.21
C GLY A 377 6.45 19.30 -5.15
N ASN A 378 6.22 19.42 -6.46
CA ASN A 378 6.57 18.39 -7.44
C ASN A 378 8.09 18.19 -7.59
N ASP A 379 8.86 19.29 -7.63
CA ASP A 379 10.33 19.26 -7.75
C ASP A 379 11.00 18.79 -6.45
N VAL A 380 10.42 19.15 -5.29
CA VAL A 380 10.88 18.68 -3.97
C VAL A 380 10.55 17.20 -3.78
N MET A 381 9.36 16.73 -4.21
CA MET A 381 8.96 15.34 -4.11
C MET A 381 9.83 14.42 -4.96
N GLN A 382 10.17 14.74 -6.22
CA GLN A 382 11.02 13.86 -7.04
C GLN A 382 12.39 13.54 -6.43
N LEU A 383 12.96 14.45 -5.64
CA LEU A 383 14.21 14.24 -4.90
C LEU A 383 13.99 13.64 -3.50
N ALA A 384 12.82 13.88 -2.89
CA ALA A 384 12.50 13.50 -1.51
C ALA A 384 11.67 12.21 -1.40
N VAL A 385 11.02 11.69 -2.45
CA VAL A 385 10.18 10.47 -2.39
C VAL A 385 10.95 9.27 -1.82
N PRO A 386 12.22 9.00 -2.21
CA PRO A 386 12.99 7.91 -1.61
C PRO A 386 13.33 8.15 -0.14
N GLN A 387 13.37 9.40 0.35
CA GLN A 387 13.68 9.73 1.75
C GLN A 387 12.42 9.89 2.63
N MET A 388 11.29 10.34 2.06
CA MET A 388 10.02 10.55 2.76
C MET A 388 9.24 9.24 2.98
N ASP A 389 9.44 8.21 2.14
CA ASP A 389 8.86 6.87 2.33
C ASP A 389 9.45 6.14 3.54
N TRP A 390 10.71 6.46 3.88
CA TRP A 390 11.40 5.88 5.02
C TRP A 390 11.16 6.64 6.34
N GLY A 391 10.74 7.91 6.27
CA GLY A 391 10.46 8.74 7.45
C GLY A 391 9.15 8.37 8.15
N THR A 392 9.11 8.43 9.49
CA THR A 392 7.85 8.29 10.24
C THR A 392 6.92 9.48 9.97
N PRO A 393 5.64 9.27 9.58
CA PRO A 393 4.64 10.33 9.57
C PRO A 393 4.45 10.92 10.98
N HIS A 394 3.92 12.15 11.07
CA HIS A 394 3.65 12.83 12.35
C HIS A 394 2.73 12.07 13.33
N SER A 395 2.12 10.96 12.92
CA SER A 395 1.51 9.95 13.81
C SER A 395 2.04 8.55 13.49
N PHE A 396 2.70 7.92 14.47
CA PHE A 396 3.31 6.58 14.39
C PHE A 396 2.35 5.47 13.91
N ALA A 397 1.05 5.61 14.15
CA ALA A 397 0.01 4.59 13.96
C ALA A 397 -0.23 4.11 12.51
N ASN A 398 0.26 4.82 11.49
CA ASN A 398 0.08 4.40 10.09
C ASN A 398 1.25 3.56 9.55
N ASN A 399 2.35 3.42 10.31
CA ASN A 399 3.62 2.88 9.82
C ASN A 399 3.88 1.41 10.18
N THR A 400 3.12 0.86 11.13
CA THR A 400 3.13 -0.56 11.50
C THR A 400 2.85 -1.47 10.31
N HIS A 401 2.03 -1.03 9.33
CA HIS A 401 1.61 -1.86 8.20
C HIS A 401 2.73 -2.20 7.19
N ASN A 402 3.63 -1.25 6.89
CA ASN A 402 4.72 -1.47 5.94
C ASN A 402 5.85 -2.28 6.59
N ALA A 403 6.19 -1.98 7.85
CA ALA A 403 7.16 -2.74 8.63
C ALA A 403 6.70 -4.20 8.83
N CYS A 404 5.41 -4.45 9.14
CA CYS A 404 4.87 -5.81 9.23
C CYS A 404 4.91 -6.55 7.89
N ARG A 405 4.63 -5.88 6.75
CA ARG A 405 4.69 -6.51 5.42
C ARG A 405 6.10 -6.99 5.07
N GLU A 406 7.12 -6.17 5.36
CA GLU A 406 8.51 -6.54 5.11
C GLU A 406 9.09 -7.51 6.15
N PHE A 407 8.67 -7.41 7.41
CA PHE A 407 9.02 -8.37 8.45
C PHE A 407 8.54 -9.78 8.11
N LEU A 408 7.29 -9.92 7.66
CA LEU A 408 6.72 -11.21 7.24
C LEU A 408 7.43 -11.77 5.99
N LEU A 409 7.89 -10.91 5.08
CA LEU A 409 8.68 -11.30 3.91
C LEU A 409 10.12 -11.70 4.25
N LEU A 410 10.78 -11.04 5.20
CA LEU A 410 12.12 -11.42 5.69
C LEU A 410 12.08 -12.81 6.32
N PHE A 411 11.09 -13.05 7.18
CA PHE A 411 10.92 -14.33 7.84
C PHE A 411 10.61 -15.45 6.82
N SER A 412 9.76 -15.19 5.82
CA SER A 412 9.54 -16.13 4.70
C SER A 412 10.76 -16.36 3.81
N SER A 413 11.63 -15.37 3.71
CA SER A 413 12.84 -15.50 2.90
C SER A 413 13.92 -16.35 3.56
N CYS A 414 13.93 -16.45 4.90
CA CYS A 414 14.83 -17.33 5.66
C CYS A 414 14.33 -18.79 5.75
N LEU A 415 13.08 -19.07 5.33
CA LEU A 415 12.36 -20.30 5.66
C LEU A 415 11.88 -21.12 4.48
N SER A 416 12.25 -20.76 3.26
CA SER A 416 12.34 -21.74 2.16
C SER A 416 13.48 -22.72 2.45
N SER A 417 13.29 -23.60 3.43
CA SER A 417 14.06 -24.81 3.72
C SER A 417 13.15 -26.02 3.57
#